data_AF-F7M3Q7-F1
#
_entry.id   AF-F7M3Q7-F1
#
_cell.length_a   1.000
_cell.length_b   1.000
_cell.length_c   1.000
_cell.angle_alpha   90.00
_cell.angle_beta   90.00
_cell.angle_gamma   90.00
#
_symmetry.space_group_name_H-M   'P 1'
#
loop_
_entity.id
_entity.type
_entity.pdbx_description
1 polymer ?
#
loop_
_entity_poly.entity_id
_entity_poly.type
_entity_poly.pdbx_seq_one_letter_code
_entity_poly.pdbx_strand_id
1 'polypeptide(L)'
;MCKQPDILESEKIHFAVMAIEAGAREMGISPMEMRRRLEKMNLIKRLLLDNYEVMHTQSLKHVGEDVVEALKNWEAQEGEKG
;
A
#
# COMPACT_ATOMS: atom_id res chain seq x y z
N MET A 1 -16.40 -2.47 -30.44
CA MET A 1 -17.09 -2.49 -29.13
C MET A 1 -16.03 -2.57 -28.06
N CYS A 2 -16.14 -1.68 -27.07
CA CYS A 2 -15.33 -1.42 -25.88
C CYS A 2 -14.01 -2.19 -25.74
N LYS A 3 -12.87 -1.46 -25.83
CA LYS A 3 -11.61 -1.90 -25.26
C LYS A 3 -11.89 -2.27 -23.81
N GLN A 4 -11.72 -3.54 -23.44
CA GLN A 4 -11.78 -3.94 -22.03
C GLN A 4 -10.68 -3.14 -21.32
N PRO A 5 -11.01 -2.19 -20.43
CA PRO A 5 -9.97 -1.54 -19.66
C PRO A 5 -9.40 -2.60 -18.73
N ASP A 6 -8.08 -2.80 -18.82
CA ASP A 6 -7.21 -3.55 -17.93
C ASP A 6 -7.89 -4.05 -16.63
N ILE A 7 -8.30 -5.33 -16.62
CA ILE A 7 -8.68 -6.04 -15.37
C ILE A 7 -7.57 -5.87 -14.32
N LEU A 8 -6.32 -5.86 -14.80
CA LEU A 8 -5.09 -5.60 -14.05
C LEU A 8 -5.12 -4.27 -13.29
N GLU A 9 -5.63 -3.19 -13.88
CA GLU A 9 -5.70 -1.87 -13.23
C GLU A 9 -6.77 -1.84 -12.14
N SER A 10 -7.89 -2.55 -12.34
CA SER A 10 -8.95 -2.65 -11.34
C SER A 10 -8.51 -3.46 -10.12
N GLU A 11 -7.80 -4.58 -10.34
CA GLU A 11 -7.23 -5.40 -9.26
C GLU A 11 -6.15 -4.64 -8.49
N LYS A 12 -5.30 -3.88 -9.18
CA LYS A 12 -4.32 -2.96 -8.58
C LYS A 12 -4.96 -1.94 -7.66
N ILE A 13 -6.03 -1.28 -8.12
CA ILE A 13 -6.73 -0.27 -7.31
C ILE A 13 -7.36 -0.92 -6.09
N HIS A 14 -8.05 -2.05 -6.26
CA HIS A 14 -8.69 -2.75 -5.15
C HIS A 14 -7.65 -3.18 -4.10
N PHE A 15 -6.53 -3.69 -4.57
CA PHE A 15 -5.41 -4.07 -3.72
C PHE A 15 -4.84 -2.88 -2.94
N ALA A 16 -4.58 -1.76 -3.62
CA ALA A 16 -4.07 -0.56 -2.96
C ALA A 16 -5.03 -0.06 -1.88
N VAL A 17 -6.33 -0.10 -2.14
CA VAL A 17 -7.36 0.26 -1.15
C VAL A 17 -7.30 -0.69 0.06
N MET A 18 -7.28 -2.00 -0.17
CA MET A 18 -7.21 -2.98 0.91
C MET A 18 -5.92 -2.86 1.74
N ALA A 19 -4.78 -2.60 1.10
CA ALA A 19 -3.50 -2.38 1.78
C ALA A 19 -3.53 -1.13 2.68
N ILE A 20 -4.12 -0.04 2.17
CA ILE A 20 -4.35 1.19 2.94
C ILE A 20 -5.27 0.90 4.13
N GLU A 21 -6.38 0.18 3.92
CA GLU A 21 -7.33 -0.15 4.98
C GLU A 21 -6.73 -1.07 6.05
N ALA A 22 -6.00 -2.10 5.63
CA ALA A 22 -5.33 -3.04 6.52
C ALA A 22 -4.27 -2.31 7.38
N GLY A 23 -3.39 -1.53 6.74
CA GLY A 23 -2.37 -0.77 7.46
C GLY A 23 -2.95 0.33 8.36
N ALA A 24 -4.05 0.96 7.95
CA ALA A 24 -4.77 1.93 8.77
C ALA A 24 -5.37 1.29 10.01
N ARG A 25 -6.00 0.11 9.89
CA ARG A 25 -6.53 -0.66 11.03
C ARG A 25 -5.42 -1.07 11.99
N GLU A 26 -4.29 -1.53 11.46
CA GLU A 26 -3.16 -1.98 12.27
C GLU A 26 -2.48 -0.83 13.05
N MET A 27 -2.42 0.36 12.45
CA MET A 27 -1.94 1.56 13.14
C MET A 27 -2.99 2.27 13.99
N GLY A 28 -4.26 1.88 13.89
CA GLY A 28 -5.37 2.57 14.56
C GLY A 28 -5.60 3.99 14.05
N ILE A 29 -5.28 4.29 12.79
CA ILE A 29 -5.47 5.60 12.16
C ILE A 29 -6.54 5.54 11.07
N SER A 30 -7.01 6.71 10.62
CA SER A 30 -7.96 6.78 9.50
C SER A 30 -7.29 6.34 8.17
N PRO A 31 -8.00 5.60 7.30
CA PRO A 31 -7.50 5.22 5.97
C PRO A 31 -7.01 6.40 5.13
N MET A 32 -7.63 7.57 5.28
CA MET A 32 -7.19 8.80 4.60
C MET A 32 -5.80 9.26 5.03
N GLU A 33 -5.50 9.18 6.33
CA GLU A 33 -4.19 9.54 6.88
C GLU A 33 -3.14 8.50 6.44
N MET A 34 -3.49 7.22 6.48
CA MET A 34 -2.63 6.15 5.98
C MET A 34 -2.29 6.34 4.50
N ARG A 35 -3.31 6.60 3.66
CA ARG A 35 -3.13 6.92 2.24
C ARG A 35 -2.18 8.09 2.03
N ARG A 36 -2.36 9.18 2.79
CA ARG A 36 -1.53 10.39 2.67
C ARG A 36 -0.06 10.12 3.01
N ARG A 37 0.21 9.30 4.03
CA ARG A 37 1.57 8.87 4.38
C ARG A 37 2.18 7.96 3.31
N LEU A 38 1.39 7.03 2.76
CA LEU A 38 1.82 6.16 1.66
C LEU A 38 2.05 6.90 0.35
N GLU A 39 1.25 7.93 0.05
CA GLU A 39 1.46 8.84 -1.07
C GLU A 39 2.79 9.59 -0.92
N LYS A 40 3.13 10.06 0.29
CA LYS A 40 4.38 10.77 0.56
C LYS A 40 5.62 9.91 0.29
N MET A 41 5.54 8.62 0.57
CA MET A 41 6.60 7.65 0.28
C MET A 41 6.60 7.11 -1.16
N ASN A 42 5.60 7.51 -1.98
CA ASN A 42 5.36 6.92 -3.29
C ASN A 42 5.23 5.37 -3.24
N LEU A 43 4.86 4.85 -2.06
CA LEU A 43 4.72 3.41 -1.79
C LEU A 43 3.57 2.82 -2.61
N ILE A 44 2.56 3.61 -2.95
CA ILE A 44 1.50 3.18 -3.86
C ILE A 44 2.10 2.76 -5.21
N LYS A 45 3.05 3.52 -5.78
CA LYS A 45 3.70 3.09 -7.03
C LYS A 45 4.58 1.86 -6.84
N ARG A 46 5.29 1.75 -5.70
CA ARG A 46 6.16 0.59 -5.42
C ARG A 46 5.35 -0.69 -5.15
N LEU A 47 4.31 -0.62 -4.33
CA LEU A 47 3.37 -1.71 -4.06
C LEU A 47 2.62 -2.15 -5.32
N LEU A 48 2.21 -1.21 -6.18
CA LEU A 48 1.47 -1.53 -7.41
C LEU A 48 2.33 -2.11 -8.54
N LEU A 49 3.62 -1.75 -8.62
CA LEU A 49 4.54 -2.24 -9.65
C LEU A 49 5.36 -3.45 -9.20
N ASP A 50 5.90 -3.45 -7.98
CA ASP A 50 6.83 -4.47 -7.48
C ASP A 50 6.08 -5.69 -6.90
N ASN A 51 4.95 -5.47 -6.22
CA ASN A 51 4.25 -6.56 -5.54
C ASN A 51 3.12 -7.20 -6.34
N TYR A 52 2.76 -6.71 -7.53
CA TYR A 52 1.71 -7.34 -8.33
C TYR A 52 2.04 -8.80 -8.70
N GLU A 53 3.32 -9.11 -8.93
CA GLU A 53 3.78 -10.47 -9.27
C GLU A 53 3.89 -11.40 -8.04
N VAL A 54 4.19 -10.87 -6.86
CA VAL A 54 4.38 -11.66 -5.61
C VAL A 54 3.06 -11.89 -4.86
N MET A 55 2.11 -10.96 -4.96
CA MET A 55 0.85 -10.98 -4.19
C MET A 55 -0.19 -12.01 -4.64
N HIS A 56 0.01 -12.68 -5.76
CA HIS A 56 -0.82 -13.85 -6.10
C HIS A 56 -0.67 -15.00 -5.07
N THR A 57 0.32 -14.93 -4.16
CA THR A 57 0.60 -15.98 -3.17
C THR A 57 0.50 -15.54 -1.70
N GLN A 58 0.44 -14.24 -1.39
CA GLN A 58 0.44 -13.74 0.00
C GLN A 58 -0.90 -13.16 0.43
N SER A 59 -1.27 -13.40 1.70
CA SER A 59 -2.53 -12.92 2.29
C SER A 59 -2.49 -11.43 2.61
N LEU A 60 -3.65 -10.76 2.47
CA LEU A 60 -3.87 -9.33 2.79
C LEU A 60 -3.36 -8.87 4.17
N LYS A 61 -3.35 -9.78 5.16
CA LYS A 61 -2.84 -9.48 6.49
C LYS A 61 -1.33 -9.13 6.45
N HIS A 62 -0.55 -9.92 5.72
CA HIS A 62 0.89 -9.73 5.60
C HIS A 62 1.23 -8.40 4.91
N VAL A 63 0.41 -8.04 3.93
CA VAL A 63 0.51 -6.74 3.26
C VAL A 63 0.32 -5.59 4.25
N GLY A 64 -0.69 -5.67 5.12
CA GLY A 64 -0.92 -4.65 6.14
C GLY A 64 0.29 -4.50 7.07
N GLU A 65 0.86 -5.62 7.51
CA GLU A 65 2.07 -5.68 8.35
C GLU A 65 3.27 -5.02 7.62
N ASP A 66 3.57 -5.44 6.39
CA ASP A 66 4.66 -4.90 5.56
C ASP A 66 4.51 -3.38 5.33
N VAL A 67 3.30 -2.92 5.02
CA VAL A 67 3.01 -1.51 4.76
C VAL A 67 3.23 -0.66 6.02
N VAL A 68 2.85 -1.18 7.19
CA VAL A 68 3.06 -0.50 8.47
C VAL A 68 4.53 -0.50 8.88
N GLU A 69 5.24 -1.62 8.69
CA GLU A 69 6.69 -1.67 8.94
C GLU A 69 7.45 -0.74 8.00
N ALA A 70 7.14 -0.73 6.71
CA ALA A 70 7.73 0.18 5.74
C ALA A 70 7.49 1.65 6.11
N LEU A 71 6.26 1.98 6.54
CA LEU A 71 5.92 3.32 7.00
C LEU A 71 6.70 3.71 8.25
N LYS A 72 6.75 2.85 9.28
CA LYS A 72 7.51 3.10 10.52
C LYS A 72 9.00 3.26 10.26
N ASN A 73 9.57 2.40 9.41
CA ASN A 73 10.97 2.49 9.01
C ASN A 73 11.28 3.80 8.28
N TRP A 74 10.37 4.26 7.42
CA TRP A 74 10.53 5.54 6.74
C TRP A 74 10.39 6.73 7.68
N GLU A 75 9.42 6.72 8.59
CA GLU A 75 9.25 7.76 9.62
C GLU A 75 10.48 7.85 10.54
N ALA A 76 11.08 6.71 10.89
CA ALA A 76 12.33 6.66 11.64
C ALA A 76 13.51 7.24 10.84
N GLN A 77 13.65 6.91 9.55
CA GLN A 77 14.72 7.44 8.70
C GLN A 77 14.59 8.95 8.42
N GLU A 78 13.38 9.47 8.27
CA GLU A 78 13.15 10.92 8.12
C GLU A 78 13.40 11.68 9.42
N GLY A 79 13.12 11.07 10.57
CA GLY A 79 13.41 11.65 11.89
C GLY A 79 14.90 11.77 12.21
N GLU A 80 15.76 10.96 11.60
CA GLU A 80 17.21 10.95 11.84
C GLU A 80 17.99 11.95 10.94
N LYS A 81 17.30 12.61 10.00
CA LYS A 81 17.89 13.68 9.16
C LYS A 81 17.57 15.11 9.63
N GLY A 82 16.98 15.26 10.82
CA GLY A 82 16.64 16.54 11.44
C GLY A 82 17.69 17.01 12.44
#